data_AF-A0A3B9WYL4-F1
#
_entry.id   AF-A0A3B9WYL4-F1
#
_cell.length_a   1.000
_cell.length_b   1.000
_cell.length_c   1.000
_cell.angle_alpha   90.00
_cell.angle_beta   90.00
_cell.angle_gamma   90.00
#
_symmetry.space_group_name_H-M   'P 1'
#
loop_
_entity.id
_entity.type
_entity.pdbx_description
1 polymer ?
#
loop_
_entity_poly.entity_id
_entity_poly.type
_entity_poly.pdbx_seq_one_letter_code
_entity_poly.pdbx_strand_id
1 'polypeptide(L)'
;MALLAPLNENSMAKLRSTLLRLLTSALVAMLLSVPIIMLVIALQLEAQVPVGAPLSAAELSEIESLLLENAPRSTYSVSQQSISLNADQINLLLRYAISTANLKGHWAAQLTLAKGTVNTYGSIGLNLAGVPVFLNIDGQFSSNGNTLQLSKLSLGGFSMPSMLIGLIIDRVESEINSSSLALTDIKSLIDNVESLGVNPQRMQVTLQWDPVLMSKLADQTQQLFVSDEDRMRVVHYYQLISEIITATPLDIRAISLNSLLVPLFTEARSRTNSGSNAVAENRAAFQAIAIYVNEEEIERFVGNSISSSVTNAKAIEVRLLRRQDLAKHLASIASITASAGADVAAMLSTTKEAFDARYRSGFSFSDLTANTVGVNLASFGTKNSVTAKRLQTRIIAVKAESEYMPTVGNNRDGISESDFAELYQDRTSEMYLERMNQINELVFSSPLFADLLKP
;
A
#
# COMPACT_ATOMS: atom_id res chain seq x y z
N MET A 1 -48.82 71.78 -11.73
CA MET A 1 -48.85 71.22 -10.36
C MET A 1 -49.62 69.89 -10.43
N ALA A 2 -48.94 68.82 -10.85
CA ALA A 2 -49.53 67.48 -10.96
C ALA A 2 -49.20 66.72 -9.65
N LEU A 3 -50.23 66.36 -8.89
CA LEU A 3 -50.12 65.61 -7.65
C LEU A 3 -49.52 64.22 -7.93
N LEU A 4 -48.35 63.94 -7.36
CA LEU A 4 -47.84 62.58 -7.20
C LEU A 4 -48.77 61.84 -6.23
N ALA A 5 -49.52 60.86 -6.74
CA ALA A 5 -50.34 59.98 -5.91
C ALA A 5 -49.45 59.17 -4.95
N PRO A 6 -49.82 59.01 -3.66
CA PRO A 6 -49.04 58.24 -2.72
C PRO A 6 -49.05 56.75 -3.11
N LEU A 7 -47.87 56.14 -3.15
CA LEU A 7 -47.68 54.72 -3.40
C LEU A 7 -48.48 53.90 -2.38
N ASN A 8 -49.46 53.14 -2.87
CA ASN A 8 -50.34 52.23 -2.13
C ASN A 8 -49.50 51.26 -1.25
N GLU A 9 -49.82 51.05 0.03
CA GLU A 9 -49.07 50.16 0.94
C GLU A 9 -48.88 48.75 0.38
N ASN A 10 -49.86 48.25 -0.38
CA ASN A 10 -49.77 46.96 -1.08
C ASN A 10 -48.67 46.93 -2.17
N SER A 11 -48.37 48.08 -2.79
CA SER A 11 -47.28 48.21 -3.76
C SER A 11 -45.91 48.18 -3.07
N MET A 12 -45.80 48.79 -1.88
CA MET A 12 -44.58 48.80 -1.06
C MET A 12 -44.27 47.40 -0.48
N ALA A 13 -45.28 46.63 -0.08
CA ALA A 13 -45.12 45.26 0.39
C ALA A 13 -44.71 44.29 -0.74
N LYS A 14 -45.28 44.45 -1.95
CA LYS A 14 -44.84 43.72 -3.15
C LYS A 14 -43.40 44.07 -3.54
N LEU A 15 -43.01 45.35 -3.46
CA LEU A 15 -41.63 45.76 -3.74
C LEU A 15 -40.64 45.11 -2.78
N ARG A 16 -40.92 45.15 -1.46
CA ARG A 16 -40.06 44.56 -0.42
C ARG A 16 -39.91 43.05 -0.59
N SER A 17 -41.00 42.31 -0.85
CA SER A 17 -40.93 40.86 -1.06
C SER A 17 -40.19 40.48 -2.34
N THR A 18 -40.32 41.26 -3.41
CA THR A 18 -39.58 41.06 -4.66
C THR A 18 -38.09 41.35 -4.47
N LEU A 19 -37.75 42.41 -3.74
CA LEU A 19 -36.37 42.79 -3.42
C LEU A 19 -35.71 41.74 -2.51
N LEU A 20 -36.43 41.21 -1.52
CA LEU A 20 -35.94 40.15 -0.65
C LEU A 20 -35.68 38.86 -1.44
N ARG A 21 -36.59 38.47 -2.36
CA ARG A 21 -36.38 37.32 -3.25
C ARG A 21 -35.19 37.50 -4.18
N LEU A 22 -34.99 38.71 -4.71
CA LEU A 22 -33.82 39.03 -5.53
C LEU A 22 -32.52 38.96 -4.73
N LEU A 23 -32.50 39.49 -3.51
CA LEU A 23 -31.35 39.42 -2.62
C LEU A 23 -31.03 37.99 -2.19
N THR A 24 -32.03 37.19 -1.84
CA THR A 24 -31.82 35.78 -1.50
C THR A 24 -31.38 34.97 -2.71
N SER A 25 -31.97 35.20 -3.89
CA SER A 25 -31.56 34.54 -5.13
C SER A 25 -30.13 34.92 -5.54
N ALA A 26 -29.76 36.19 -5.39
CA ALA A 26 -28.40 36.68 -5.62
C ALA A 26 -27.41 36.08 -4.61
N LEU A 27 -27.79 36.00 -3.33
CA LEU A 27 -26.97 35.38 -2.29
C LEU A 27 -26.78 33.87 -2.55
N VAL A 28 -27.83 33.16 -2.94
CA VAL A 28 -27.76 31.73 -3.30
C VAL A 28 -26.92 31.54 -4.56
N ALA A 29 -27.11 32.37 -5.60
CA ALA A 29 -26.30 32.32 -6.81
C ALA A 29 -24.82 32.62 -6.52
N MET A 30 -24.54 33.57 -5.63
CA MET A 30 -23.19 33.87 -5.16
C MET A 30 -22.60 32.69 -4.39
N LEU A 31 -23.34 32.11 -3.44
CA LEU A 31 -22.90 30.92 -2.69
C LEU A 31 -22.58 29.73 -3.61
N LEU A 32 -23.36 29.53 -4.67
CA LEU A 32 -23.18 28.43 -5.62
C LEU A 32 -22.08 28.71 -6.66
N SER A 33 -21.89 29.96 -7.07
CA SER A 33 -20.90 30.34 -8.10
C SER A 33 -19.48 30.48 -7.55
N VAL A 34 -19.32 30.95 -6.30
CA VAL A 34 -18.01 31.08 -5.66
C VAL A 34 -17.17 29.78 -5.70
N PRO A 35 -17.67 28.59 -5.33
CA PRO A 35 -16.88 27.37 -5.38
C PRO A 35 -16.52 26.95 -6.82
N ILE A 36 -17.40 27.21 -7.79
CA ILE A 36 -17.13 26.92 -9.22
C ILE A 36 -16.05 27.86 -9.76
N ILE A 37 -16.15 29.15 -9.46
CA ILE A 37 -15.15 30.15 -9.86
C ILE A 37 -13.80 29.85 -9.20
N MET A 38 -13.80 29.51 -7.91
CA MET A 38 -12.60 29.06 -7.19
C MET A 38 -11.97 27.84 -7.87
N LEU A 39 -12.77 26.84 -8.25
CA LEU A 39 -12.29 25.65 -8.94
C LEU A 39 -11.66 26.01 -10.30
N VAL A 40 -12.30 26.88 -11.09
CA VAL A 40 -11.77 27.32 -12.39
C VAL A 40 -10.45 28.10 -12.23
N ILE A 41 -10.33 28.95 -11.20
CA ILE A 41 -9.11 29.71 -10.92
C ILE A 41 -7.98 28.81 -10.39
N ALA A 42 -8.33 27.74 -9.66
CA ALA A 42 -7.35 26.79 -9.13
C ALA A 42 -6.75 25.89 -10.22
N LEU A 43 -7.46 25.68 -11.33
CA LEU A 43 -6.98 24.91 -12.47
C LEU A 43 -6.00 25.72 -13.33
N GLN A 44 -4.89 25.11 -13.66
CA GLN A 44 -3.81 25.68 -14.47
C GLN A 44 -3.52 24.79 -15.69
N LEU A 45 -2.90 25.34 -16.73
CA LEU A 45 -2.58 24.59 -17.96
C LEU A 45 -1.25 23.84 -17.87
N GLU A 46 -0.41 24.18 -16.90
CA GLU A 46 0.92 23.61 -16.72
C GLU A 46 1.04 22.99 -15.33
N ALA A 47 1.71 21.83 -15.26
CA ALA A 47 2.10 21.22 -14.00
C ALA A 47 3.30 21.96 -13.41
N GLN A 48 3.22 22.30 -12.13
CA GLN A 48 4.34 22.85 -11.38
C GLN A 48 5.39 21.79 -11.05
N VAL A 49 4.95 20.56 -10.80
CA VAL A 49 5.80 19.39 -10.58
C VAL A 49 5.53 18.39 -11.70
N PRO A 50 6.52 18.07 -12.55
CA PRO A 50 6.32 17.06 -13.59
C PRO A 50 6.15 15.69 -12.96
N VAL A 51 5.32 14.85 -13.58
CA VAL A 51 5.23 13.43 -13.22
C VAL A 51 6.59 12.80 -13.45
N GLY A 52 7.17 12.26 -12.38
CA GLY A 52 8.48 11.61 -12.45
C GLY A 52 8.45 10.40 -13.39
N ALA A 53 9.61 10.08 -13.97
CA ALA A 53 9.80 8.81 -14.66
C ALA A 53 9.58 7.62 -13.69
N PRO A 54 9.28 6.42 -14.21
CA PRO A 54 9.30 5.19 -13.41
C PRO A 54 10.63 5.06 -12.66
N LEU A 55 10.58 4.55 -11.43
CA LEU A 55 11.76 4.35 -10.60
C LEU A 55 12.76 3.41 -11.27
N SER A 56 14.01 3.83 -11.30
CA SER A 56 15.13 3.02 -11.77
C SER A 56 15.54 1.97 -10.73
N ALA A 57 16.28 0.94 -11.15
CA ALA A 57 16.81 -0.08 -10.25
C ALA A 57 17.76 0.51 -9.17
N ALA A 58 18.53 1.54 -9.52
CA ALA A 58 19.41 2.22 -8.58
C ALA A 58 18.61 2.97 -7.49
N GLU A 59 17.53 3.65 -7.89
CA GLU A 59 16.63 4.35 -6.97
C GLU A 59 15.88 3.39 -6.05
N LEU A 60 15.46 2.22 -6.55
CA LEU A 60 14.88 1.16 -5.70
C LEU A 60 15.90 0.63 -4.70
N SER A 61 17.14 0.40 -5.12
CA SER A 61 18.22 0.00 -4.20
C SER A 61 18.52 1.06 -3.15
N GLU A 62 18.42 2.35 -3.48
CA GLU A 62 18.56 3.45 -2.52
C GLU A 62 17.43 3.43 -1.50
N ILE A 63 16.18 3.22 -1.93
CA ILE A 63 15.02 3.07 -1.02
C ILE A 63 15.24 1.90 -0.05
N GLU A 64 15.70 0.75 -0.55
CA GLU A 64 15.99 -0.40 0.33
C GLU A 64 17.04 -0.06 1.39
N SER A 65 18.12 0.60 1.00
CA SER A 65 19.16 1.05 1.93
C SER A 65 18.61 2.03 2.97
N LEU A 66 17.77 2.99 2.55
CA LEU A 66 17.10 3.91 3.47
C LEU A 66 16.21 3.17 4.46
N LEU A 67 15.45 2.16 4.02
CA LEU A 67 14.61 1.37 4.91
C LEU A 67 15.45 0.56 5.91
N LEU A 68 16.56 -0.04 5.47
CA LEU A 68 17.46 -0.82 6.32
C LEU A 68 18.20 0.04 7.35
N GLU A 69 18.67 1.21 6.96
CA GLU A 69 19.39 2.13 7.84
C GLU A 69 18.49 2.72 8.92
N ASN A 70 17.20 2.87 8.63
CA ASN A 70 16.20 3.44 9.53
C ASN A 70 15.31 2.37 10.19
N ALA A 71 15.59 1.08 9.98
CA ALA A 71 14.85 -0.01 10.60
C ALA A 71 15.20 -0.14 12.09
N PRO A 72 14.21 -0.44 12.96
CA PRO A 72 14.48 -0.69 14.36
C PRO A 72 15.31 -1.98 14.53
N ARG A 73 16.27 -1.96 15.46
CA ARG A 73 17.08 -3.16 15.78
C ARG A 73 16.24 -4.38 16.19
N SER A 74 15.05 -4.12 16.75
CA SER A 74 14.09 -5.15 17.11
C SER A 74 12.69 -4.66 16.76
N THR A 75 11.97 -5.48 16.00
CA THR A 75 10.56 -5.24 15.66
C THR A 75 9.61 -5.65 16.77
N TYR A 76 10.10 -6.34 17.81
CA TYR A 76 9.29 -6.95 18.88
C TYR A 76 9.31 -6.16 20.19
N SER A 77 10.19 -5.17 20.31
CA SER A 77 10.36 -4.39 21.53
C SER A 77 10.22 -2.91 21.24
N VAL A 78 9.68 -2.17 22.20
CA VAL A 78 9.65 -0.72 22.15
C VAL A 78 11.09 -0.19 22.07
N SER A 79 11.35 0.72 21.14
CA SER A 79 12.68 1.33 20.98
C SER A 79 12.59 2.74 20.40
N GLN A 80 13.55 3.59 20.75
CA GLN A 80 13.65 4.92 20.15
C GLN A 80 14.32 4.82 18.78
N GLN A 81 13.71 5.41 17.76
CA GLN A 81 14.23 5.46 16.40
C GLN A 81 14.45 6.90 15.98
N SER A 82 15.64 7.20 15.45
CA SER A 82 15.98 8.51 14.89
C SER A 82 16.19 8.38 13.40
N ILE A 83 15.29 8.97 12.64
CA ILE A 83 15.27 8.97 11.18
C ILE A 83 15.84 10.31 10.72
N SER A 84 16.85 10.29 9.85
CA SER A 84 17.44 11.52 9.30
C SER A 84 17.52 11.42 7.78
N LEU A 85 16.71 12.23 7.10
CA LEU A 85 16.58 12.21 5.65
C LEU A 85 16.85 13.59 5.06
N ASN A 86 17.56 13.65 3.95
CA ASN A 86 17.71 14.87 3.15
C ASN A 86 16.50 15.05 2.20
N ALA A 87 16.43 16.19 1.52
CA ALA A 87 15.30 16.50 0.62
C ALA A 87 15.17 15.47 -0.52
N ASP A 88 16.29 15.03 -1.11
CA ASP A 88 16.29 14.08 -2.23
C ASP A 88 15.75 12.70 -1.81
N GLN A 89 16.17 12.23 -0.64
CA GLN A 89 15.71 10.96 -0.05
C GLN A 89 14.20 11.00 0.26
N ILE A 90 13.70 12.11 0.82
CA ILE A 90 12.25 12.23 1.09
C ILE A 90 11.48 12.33 -0.22
N ASN A 91 11.99 13.04 -1.23
CA ASN A 91 11.38 13.11 -2.56
C ASN A 91 11.34 11.75 -3.26
N LEU A 92 12.40 10.94 -3.11
CA LEU A 92 12.45 9.58 -3.62
C LEU A 92 11.37 8.69 -2.97
N LEU A 93 11.27 8.72 -1.64
CA LEU A 93 10.22 7.99 -0.90
C LEU A 93 8.82 8.46 -1.25
N LEU A 94 8.62 9.77 -1.42
CA LEU A 94 7.34 10.36 -1.81
C LEU A 94 6.91 9.90 -3.20
N ARG A 95 7.84 9.91 -4.17
CA ARG A 95 7.57 9.41 -5.53
C ARG A 95 7.22 7.92 -5.52
N TYR A 96 7.94 7.12 -4.72
CA TYR A 96 7.62 5.69 -4.53
C TYR A 96 6.23 5.47 -3.93
N ALA A 97 5.86 6.24 -2.91
CA ALA A 97 4.53 6.16 -2.29
C ALA A 97 3.42 6.51 -3.30
N ILE A 98 3.60 7.58 -4.09
CA ILE A 98 2.63 8.00 -5.11
C ILE A 98 2.51 6.95 -6.22
N SER A 99 3.62 6.39 -6.71
CA SER A 99 3.60 5.37 -7.76
C SER A 99 2.91 4.08 -7.27
N THR A 100 3.08 3.74 -6.00
CA THR A 100 2.51 2.51 -5.41
C THR A 100 1.03 2.66 -5.06
N ALA A 101 0.58 3.86 -4.71
CA ALA A 101 -0.80 4.12 -4.30
C ALA A 101 -1.85 3.96 -5.44
N ASN A 102 -1.42 3.75 -6.68
CA ASN A 102 -2.29 3.55 -7.86
C ASN A 102 -3.43 4.59 -7.96
N LEU A 103 -3.08 5.85 -7.66
CA LEU A 103 -4.03 6.95 -7.61
C LEU A 103 -4.59 7.24 -9.01
N LYS A 104 -5.88 7.59 -9.10
CA LYS A 104 -6.47 8.05 -10.35
C LYS A 104 -5.91 9.41 -10.73
N GLY A 105 -5.44 9.55 -11.97
CA GLY A 105 -4.85 10.78 -12.50
C GLY A 105 -3.33 10.80 -12.40
N HIS A 106 -2.74 11.91 -12.83
CA HIS A 106 -1.29 12.05 -12.88
C HIS A 106 -0.82 12.87 -11.68
N TRP A 107 -0.48 12.17 -10.60
CA TRP A 107 -0.01 12.79 -9.37
C TRP A 107 1.50 12.95 -9.38
N ALA A 108 1.96 14.14 -9.03
CA ALA A 108 3.36 14.44 -8.80
C ALA A 108 3.49 15.28 -7.54
N ALA A 109 4.52 15.03 -6.74
CA ALA A 109 4.81 15.86 -5.59
C ALA A 109 6.32 15.90 -5.34
N GLN A 110 6.76 17.02 -4.78
CA GLN A 110 8.12 17.22 -4.33
C GLN A 110 8.11 18.11 -3.09
N LEU A 111 9.22 18.12 -2.36
CA LEU A 111 9.43 18.99 -1.24
C LEU A 111 10.84 19.56 -1.23
N THR A 112 10.97 20.67 -0.51
CA THR A 112 12.24 21.32 -0.20
C THR A 112 12.31 21.57 1.30
N LEU A 113 13.53 21.51 1.83
CA LEU A 113 13.80 21.78 3.24
C LEU A 113 14.41 23.17 3.39
N ALA A 114 13.95 23.90 4.39
CA ALA A 114 14.51 25.18 4.80
C ALA A 114 14.57 25.24 6.33
N LYS A 115 15.17 26.31 6.88
CA LYS A 115 15.37 26.42 8.32
C LYS A 115 14.03 26.47 9.05
N GLY A 116 13.69 25.39 9.76
CA GLY A 116 12.43 25.24 10.48
C GLY A 116 11.19 25.12 9.59
N THR A 117 11.35 24.92 8.28
CA THR A 117 10.22 24.84 7.35
C THR A 117 10.39 23.75 6.30
N VAL A 118 9.28 23.09 5.95
CA VAL A 118 9.17 22.14 4.84
C VAL A 118 8.22 22.74 3.83
N ASN A 119 8.68 23.01 2.61
CA ASN A 119 7.79 23.45 1.53
C ASN A 119 7.46 22.25 0.65
N THR A 120 6.18 22.01 0.42
CA THR A 120 5.66 20.92 -0.38
C THR A 120 4.98 21.49 -1.62
N TYR A 121 5.20 20.84 -2.75
CA TYR A 121 4.64 21.22 -4.04
C TYR A 121 4.00 19.97 -4.64
N GLY A 122 2.76 20.08 -5.11
CA GLY A 122 2.01 18.98 -5.69
C GLY A 122 1.32 19.40 -6.99
N SER A 123 1.18 18.46 -7.92
CA SER A 123 0.45 18.65 -9.17
C SER A 123 -0.43 17.44 -9.42
N ILE A 124 -1.71 17.70 -9.69
CA ILE A 124 -2.69 16.68 -10.05
C ILE A 124 -3.14 16.94 -11.48
N GLY A 125 -2.71 16.09 -12.40
CA GLY A 125 -3.12 16.14 -13.80
C GLY A 125 -4.49 15.52 -14.03
N LEU A 126 -5.38 16.31 -14.63
CA LEU A 126 -6.76 15.99 -14.97
C LEU A 126 -6.96 16.19 -16.48
N ASN A 127 -7.92 15.47 -17.06
CA ASN A 127 -8.33 15.69 -18.44
C ASN A 127 -9.76 16.24 -18.45
N LEU A 128 -9.91 17.49 -18.87
CA LEU A 128 -11.20 18.15 -18.95
C LEU A 128 -11.58 18.35 -20.42
N ALA A 129 -12.49 17.52 -20.92
CA ALA A 129 -12.98 17.57 -22.30
C ALA A 129 -11.86 17.54 -23.37
N GLY A 130 -10.79 16.75 -23.15
CA GLY A 130 -9.66 16.64 -24.05
C GLY A 130 -8.53 17.64 -23.80
N VAL A 131 -8.72 18.59 -22.88
CA VAL A 131 -7.68 19.55 -22.48
C VAL A 131 -7.00 19.06 -21.19
N PRO A 132 -5.67 18.87 -21.19
CA PRO A 132 -4.95 18.61 -19.95
C PRO A 132 -4.96 19.86 -19.07
N VAL A 133 -5.43 19.70 -17.84
CA VAL A 133 -5.42 20.75 -16.82
C VAL A 133 -4.83 20.19 -15.53
N PHE A 134 -4.21 21.05 -14.75
CA PHE A 134 -3.49 20.68 -13.55
C PHE A 134 -4.02 21.46 -12.35
N LEU A 135 -4.26 20.77 -11.25
CA LEU A 135 -4.43 21.41 -9.96
C LEU A 135 -3.08 21.41 -9.25
N ASN A 136 -2.46 22.58 -9.16
CA ASN A 136 -1.20 22.76 -8.43
C ASN A 136 -1.50 23.12 -6.97
N ILE A 137 -0.73 22.55 -6.05
CA ILE A 137 -0.95 22.65 -4.60
C ILE A 137 0.38 22.99 -3.95
N ASP A 138 0.44 24.14 -3.29
CA ASP A 138 1.62 24.59 -2.54
C ASP A 138 1.33 24.58 -1.05
N GLY A 139 2.15 23.89 -0.28
CA GLY A 139 2.07 23.86 1.18
C GLY A 139 3.37 24.36 1.80
N GLN A 140 3.26 25.11 2.89
CA GLN A 140 4.40 25.40 3.76
C GLN A 140 4.07 24.91 5.16
N PHE A 141 4.90 24.01 5.67
CA PHE A 141 4.82 23.51 7.03
C PHE A 141 5.94 24.12 7.86
N SER A 142 5.58 24.68 9.01
CA SER A 142 6.54 25.25 9.96
C SER A 142 6.71 24.29 11.13
N SER A 143 7.95 24.05 11.53
CA SER A 143 8.28 23.24 12.71
C SER A 143 7.89 23.99 13.97
N ASN A 144 7.04 23.39 14.79
CA ASN A 144 6.63 23.90 16.10
C ASN A 144 6.81 22.79 17.15
N GLY A 145 7.91 22.85 17.90
CA GLY A 145 8.32 21.79 18.81
C GLY A 145 8.58 20.48 18.05
N ASN A 146 7.83 19.44 18.39
CA ASN A 146 7.89 18.10 17.78
C ASN A 146 6.90 17.92 16.61
N THR A 147 6.18 18.96 16.17
CA THR A 147 5.16 18.87 15.12
C THR A 147 5.44 19.75 13.92
N LEU A 148 4.91 19.38 12.76
CA LEU A 148 4.80 20.24 11.58
C LEU A 148 3.40 20.83 11.50
N GLN A 149 3.31 22.16 11.50
CA GLN A 149 2.04 22.87 11.36
C GLN A 149 1.95 23.52 9.98
N LEU A 150 0.87 23.26 9.26
CA LEU A 150 0.58 23.90 7.99
C LEU A 150 0.37 25.41 8.22
N SER A 151 1.30 26.23 7.72
CA SER A 151 1.30 27.68 7.91
C SER A 151 0.84 28.44 6.68
N LYS A 152 1.05 27.89 5.48
CA LYS A 152 0.51 28.41 4.22
C LYS A 152 0.03 27.28 3.32
N LEU A 153 -1.03 27.56 2.58
CA LEU A 153 -1.59 26.67 1.57
C LEU A 153 -2.02 27.51 0.37
N SER A 154 -1.67 27.10 -0.84
CA SER A 154 -2.16 27.68 -2.08
C SER A 154 -2.69 26.60 -3.00
N LEU A 155 -3.76 26.91 -3.72
CA LEU A 155 -4.33 26.08 -4.78
C LEU A 155 -4.29 26.86 -6.09
N GLY A 156 -3.49 26.39 -7.05
CA GLY A 156 -3.20 27.11 -8.28
C GLY A 156 -2.66 28.51 -7.98
N GLY A 157 -3.32 29.54 -8.51
CA GLY A 157 -2.96 30.95 -8.24
C GLY A 157 -3.50 31.51 -6.92
N PHE A 158 -4.28 30.75 -6.16
CA PHE A 158 -5.00 31.24 -4.98
C PHE A 158 -4.27 30.87 -3.68
N SER A 159 -3.68 31.86 -3.01
CA SER A 159 -3.16 31.70 -1.65
C SER A 159 -4.31 31.72 -0.66
N MET A 160 -4.48 30.66 0.12
CA MET A 160 -5.54 30.56 1.11
C MET A 160 -5.31 31.51 2.29
N PRO A 161 -6.32 32.30 2.70
CA PRO A 161 -6.30 33.02 3.96
C PRO A 161 -6.19 32.06 5.15
N SER A 162 -5.47 32.46 6.20
CA SER A 162 -5.23 31.61 7.39
C SER A 162 -6.51 31.12 8.07
N MET A 163 -7.60 31.88 8.00
CA MET A 163 -8.91 31.44 8.52
C MET A 163 -9.45 30.21 7.78
N LEU A 164 -9.29 30.14 6.45
CA LEU A 164 -9.72 28.98 5.68
C LEU A 164 -8.82 27.77 5.95
N ILE A 165 -7.50 28.01 6.13
CA ILE A 165 -6.56 26.95 6.50
C ILE A 165 -6.99 26.33 7.84
N GLY A 166 -7.29 27.15 8.86
CA GLY A 166 -7.80 26.67 10.15
C GLY A 166 -9.08 25.83 10.02
N LEU A 167 -10.06 26.30 9.25
CA LEU A 167 -11.30 25.54 9.00
C LEU A 167 -11.04 24.19 8.32
N ILE A 168 -10.09 24.13 7.38
CA ILE A 168 -9.71 22.88 6.72
C ILE A 168 -9.04 21.94 7.72
N ILE A 169 -8.11 22.44 8.54
CA ILE A 169 -7.44 21.66 9.57
C ILE A 169 -8.46 21.10 10.56
N ASP A 170 -9.34 21.94 11.12
CA ASP A 170 -10.37 21.50 12.07
C ASP A 170 -11.30 20.46 11.47
N ARG A 171 -11.68 20.63 10.19
CA ARG A 171 -12.53 19.66 9.48
C ARG A 171 -11.81 18.34 9.27
N VAL A 172 -10.54 18.38 8.87
CA VAL A 172 -9.70 17.19 8.66
C VAL A 172 -9.45 16.48 9.98
N GLU A 173 -9.10 17.19 11.05
CA GLU A 173 -8.91 16.62 12.38
C GLU A 173 -10.20 16.02 12.94
N SER A 174 -11.33 16.73 12.82
CA SER A 174 -12.63 16.20 13.22
C SER A 174 -12.97 14.95 12.43
N GLU A 175 -12.74 14.94 11.11
CA GLU A 175 -12.98 13.77 10.28
C GLU A 175 -12.05 12.63 10.70
N ILE A 176 -10.76 12.86 10.90
CA ILE A 176 -9.80 11.85 11.39
C ILE A 176 -10.28 11.24 12.72
N ASN A 177 -10.70 12.08 13.67
CA ASN A 177 -11.16 11.63 14.99
C ASN A 177 -12.54 10.93 14.95
N SER A 178 -13.39 11.24 13.96
CA SER A 178 -14.73 10.65 13.81
C SER A 178 -14.81 9.51 12.78
N SER A 179 -13.77 9.31 11.97
CA SER A 179 -13.73 8.34 10.86
C SER A 179 -13.22 6.96 11.30
N SER A 180 -12.97 6.10 10.30
CA SER A 180 -12.36 4.78 10.47
C SER A 180 -11.15 4.80 11.41
N LEU A 181 -11.04 3.77 12.26
CA LEU A 181 -9.92 3.51 13.18
C LEU A 181 -8.53 3.75 12.55
N ALA A 182 -8.39 3.52 11.24
CA ALA A 182 -7.16 3.72 10.47
C ALA A 182 -6.55 5.13 10.52
N LEU A 183 -7.36 6.17 10.45
CA LEU A 183 -6.85 7.55 10.48
C LEU A 183 -6.40 7.94 11.89
N THR A 184 -7.04 7.37 12.91
CA THR A 184 -6.68 7.56 14.32
C THR A 184 -5.32 6.93 14.64
N ASP A 185 -5.00 5.76 14.07
CA ASP A 185 -3.70 5.12 14.31
C ASP A 185 -2.55 5.85 13.58
N ILE A 186 -2.80 6.42 12.39
CA ILE A 186 -1.82 7.30 11.73
C ILE A 186 -1.55 8.55 12.59
N LYS A 187 -2.60 9.15 13.15
CA LYS A 187 -2.45 10.25 14.11
C LYS A 187 -1.63 9.82 15.32
N SER A 188 -1.88 8.64 15.87
CA SER A 188 -1.10 8.08 17.00
C SER A 188 0.38 7.92 16.67
N LEU A 189 0.73 7.61 15.41
CA LEU A 189 2.12 7.58 14.96
C LEU A 189 2.76 8.99 14.93
N ILE A 190 2.03 9.98 14.45
CA ILE A 190 2.49 11.38 14.43
C ILE A 190 2.64 11.91 15.87
N ASP A 191 1.70 11.57 16.76
CA ASP A 191 1.73 11.95 18.17
C ASP A 191 2.89 11.26 18.93
N ASN A 192 3.38 10.10 18.44
CA ASN A 192 4.55 9.40 18.97
C ASN A 192 5.91 10.02 18.56
N VAL A 193 5.90 11.15 17.83
CA VAL A 193 7.12 11.91 17.52
C VAL A 193 7.59 12.66 18.76
N GLU A 194 8.75 12.27 19.28
CA GLU A 194 9.38 12.89 20.45
C GLU A 194 10.10 14.19 20.09
N SER A 195 10.78 14.21 18.94
CA SER A 195 11.47 15.41 18.47
C SER A 195 11.49 15.51 16.95
N LEU A 196 11.44 16.75 16.47
CA LEU A 196 11.50 17.08 15.06
C LEU A 196 12.50 18.24 14.87
N GLY A 197 13.45 18.04 13.97
CA GLY A 197 14.39 19.08 13.55
C GLY A 197 14.36 19.24 12.04
N VAL A 198 14.08 20.45 11.56
CA VAL A 198 14.11 20.76 10.12
C VAL A 198 15.18 21.81 9.83
N ASN A 199 16.16 21.44 9.02
CA ASN A 199 17.17 22.36 8.50
C ASN A 199 17.29 22.19 6.97
N PRO A 200 17.97 23.11 6.27
CA PRO A 200 18.08 23.06 4.81
C PRO A 200 18.72 21.78 4.25
N GLN A 201 19.51 21.06 5.04
CA GLN A 201 20.21 19.85 4.61
C GLN A 201 19.41 18.59 4.91
N ARG A 202 18.76 18.51 6.08
CA ARG A 202 18.08 17.30 6.56
C ARG A 202 16.88 17.62 7.45
N MET A 203 15.91 16.71 7.41
CA MET A 203 14.84 16.57 8.39
C MET A 203 15.19 15.40 9.30
N GLN A 204 15.20 15.64 10.60
CA GLN A 204 15.44 14.63 11.62
C GLN A 204 14.18 14.44 12.46
N VAL A 205 13.71 13.19 12.54
CA VAL A 205 12.52 12.79 13.29
C VAL A 205 12.94 11.73 14.28
N THR A 206 12.66 11.94 15.57
CA THR A 206 12.84 10.91 16.59
C THR A 206 11.48 10.47 17.08
N LEU A 207 11.22 9.18 17.05
CA LEU A 207 9.94 8.57 17.41
C LEU A 207 10.15 7.34 18.29
N GLN A 208 9.10 6.98 19.05
CA GLN A 208 9.05 5.66 19.69
C GLN A 208 8.47 4.63 18.72
N TRP A 209 9.28 3.64 18.40
CA TRP A 209 8.81 2.43 17.76
C TRP A 209 7.97 1.63 18.76
N ASP A 210 6.67 1.54 18.52
CA ASP A 210 5.76 0.67 19.25
C ASP A 210 5.31 -0.48 18.32
N PRO A 211 5.76 -1.73 18.56
CA PRO A 211 5.36 -2.89 17.76
C PRO A 211 3.85 -3.07 17.61
N VAL A 212 3.08 -2.74 18.66
CA VAL A 212 1.62 -2.91 18.66
C VAL A 212 0.96 -1.87 17.78
N LEU A 213 1.45 -0.63 17.81
CA LEU A 213 0.97 0.42 16.91
C LEU A 213 1.33 0.10 15.45
N MET A 214 2.57 -0.37 15.21
CA MET A 214 3.02 -0.72 13.86
C MET A 214 2.22 -1.88 13.26
N SER A 215 1.88 -2.90 14.05
CA SER A 215 1.04 -4.00 13.57
C SER A 215 -0.38 -3.52 13.23
N LYS A 216 -0.97 -2.66 14.08
CA LYS A 216 -2.31 -2.10 13.82
C LYS A 216 -2.36 -1.27 12.53
N LEU A 217 -1.34 -0.43 12.31
CA LEU A 217 -1.20 0.35 11.09
C LEU A 217 -1.11 -0.53 9.85
N ALA A 218 -0.35 -1.62 9.91
CA ALA A 218 -0.24 -2.58 8.81
C ALA A 218 -1.59 -3.24 8.50
N ASP A 219 -2.29 -3.74 9.54
CA ASP A 219 -3.61 -4.39 9.40
C ASP A 219 -4.64 -3.45 8.76
N GLN A 220 -4.70 -2.19 9.23
CA GLN A 220 -5.67 -1.20 8.76
C GLN A 220 -5.38 -0.68 7.35
N THR A 221 -4.10 -0.58 6.98
CA THR A 221 -3.72 -0.22 5.62
C THR A 221 -4.29 -1.26 4.65
N GLN A 222 -4.21 -2.55 4.97
CA GLN A 222 -4.82 -3.59 4.14
C GLN A 222 -6.34 -3.44 4.05
N GLN A 223 -7.03 -3.06 5.13
CA GLN A 223 -8.48 -2.84 5.11
C GLN A 223 -8.90 -1.61 4.29
N LEU A 224 -8.15 -0.50 4.32
CA LEU A 224 -8.55 0.73 3.61
C LEU A 224 -8.46 0.60 2.09
N PHE A 225 -7.47 -0.13 1.58
CA PHE A 225 -7.19 -0.20 0.14
C PHE A 225 -7.84 -1.38 -0.58
N VAL A 226 -8.55 -2.26 0.14
CA VAL A 226 -9.24 -3.44 -0.41
C VAL A 226 -10.76 -3.20 -0.44
N SER A 227 -11.39 -3.48 -1.59
CA SER A 227 -12.84 -3.34 -1.75
C SER A 227 -13.63 -4.34 -0.90
N ASP A 228 -14.88 -4.03 -0.52
CA ASP A 228 -15.74 -4.99 0.18
C ASP A 228 -15.94 -6.29 -0.61
N GLU A 229 -16.02 -6.18 -1.94
CA GLU A 229 -16.14 -7.35 -2.82
C GLU A 229 -14.91 -8.25 -2.73
N ASP A 230 -13.71 -7.68 -2.72
CA ASP A 230 -12.46 -8.43 -2.57
C ASP A 230 -12.32 -9.01 -1.16
N ARG A 231 -12.74 -8.28 -0.11
CA ARG A 231 -12.80 -8.83 1.26
C ARG A 231 -13.68 -10.07 1.32
N MET A 232 -14.87 -10.01 0.72
CA MET A 232 -15.80 -11.15 0.68
C MET A 232 -15.23 -12.34 -0.10
N ARG A 233 -14.42 -12.12 -1.14
CA ARG A 233 -13.69 -13.21 -1.81
C ARG A 233 -12.69 -13.86 -0.87
N VAL A 234 -11.92 -13.08 -0.12
CA VAL A 234 -10.94 -13.62 0.85
C VAL A 234 -11.64 -14.46 1.92
N VAL A 235 -12.78 -13.97 2.44
CA VAL A 235 -13.61 -14.75 3.36
C VAL A 235 -14.02 -16.08 2.77
N HIS A 236 -14.51 -16.10 1.52
CA HIS A 236 -14.92 -17.32 0.84
C HIS A 236 -13.79 -18.36 0.77
N TYR A 237 -12.59 -17.94 0.34
CA TYR A 237 -11.45 -18.85 0.28
C TYR A 237 -10.94 -19.28 1.66
N TYR A 238 -11.01 -18.40 2.66
CA TYR A 238 -10.63 -18.77 4.02
C TYR A 238 -11.63 -19.76 4.63
N GLN A 239 -12.93 -19.63 4.35
CA GLN A 239 -13.93 -20.63 4.74
C GLN A 239 -13.66 -21.99 4.08
N LEU A 240 -13.30 -22.01 2.79
CA LEU A 240 -12.88 -23.23 2.11
C LEU A 240 -11.65 -23.87 2.78
N ILE A 241 -10.67 -23.07 3.21
CA ILE A 241 -9.55 -23.56 4.03
C ILE A 241 -10.10 -24.19 5.32
N SER A 242 -10.97 -23.49 6.06
CA SER A 242 -11.56 -24.02 7.30
C SER A 242 -12.30 -25.35 7.11
N GLU A 243 -12.97 -25.54 5.96
CA GLU A 243 -13.63 -26.80 5.61
C GLU A 243 -12.62 -27.93 5.36
N ILE A 244 -11.57 -27.67 4.57
CA ILE A 244 -10.49 -28.63 4.31
C ILE A 244 -9.83 -29.07 5.62
N ILE A 245 -9.57 -28.12 6.51
CA ILE A 245 -8.91 -28.35 7.79
C ILE A 245 -9.80 -29.12 8.76
N THR A 246 -11.08 -28.75 8.86
CA THR A 246 -12.05 -29.48 9.69
C THR A 246 -12.24 -30.92 9.22
N ALA A 247 -12.17 -31.17 7.91
CA ALA A 247 -12.24 -32.51 7.34
C ALA A 247 -10.96 -33.33 7.52
N THR A 248 -9.85 -32.71 7.94
CA THR A 248 -8.57 -33.40 8.14
C THR A 248 -8.60 -34.23 9.43
N PRO A 249 -8.18 -35.50 9.42
CA PRO A 249 -8.10 -36.35 10.60
C PRO A 249 -7.34 -35.71 11.77
N LEU A 250 -7.85 -35.90 13.00
CA LEU A 250 -7.34 -35.22 14.21
C LEU A 250 -5.89 -35.54 14.59
N ASP A 251 -5.36 -36.66 14.11
CA ASP A 251 -3.99 -37.13 14.33
C ASP A 251 -2.96 -36.47 13.39
N ILE A 252 -3.42 -35.86 12.29
CA ILE A 252 -2.57 -35.12 11.37
C ILE A 252 -2.25 -33.75 11.98
N ARG A 253 -0.94 -33.51 12.17
CA ARG A 253 -0.43 -32.24 12.72
C ARG A 253 0.09 -31.27 11.66
N ALA A 254 0.43 -31.78 10.48
CA ALA A 254 0.94 -30.98 9.38
C ALA A 254 0.44 -31.48 8.03
N ILE A 255 0.17 -30.56 7.12
CA ILE A 255 -0.23 -30.81 5.74
C ILE A 255 0.72 -30.13 4.75
N SER A 256 0.74 -30.61 3.51
CA SER A 256 1.45 -29.95 2.41
C SER A 256 0.71 -28.68 1.99
N LEU A 257 1.45 -27.67 1.52
CA LEU A 257 0.87 -26.48 0.90
C LEU A 257 -0.05 -26.84 -0.29
N ASN A 258 0.24 -27.95 -1.00
CA ASN A 258 -0.60 -28.44 -2.09
C ASN A 258 -2.02 -28.78 -1.65
N SER A 259 -2.19 -29.23 -0.40
CA SER A 259 -3.50 -29.55 0.17
C SER A 259 -4.42 -28.33 0.27
N LEU A 260 -3.87 -27.12 0.24
CA LEU A 260 -4.63 -25.87 0.18
C LEU A 260 -4.61 -25.27 -1.23
N LEU A 261 -3.43 -25.21 -1.86
CA LEU A 261 -3.23 -24.55 -3.14
C LEU A 261 -4.12 -25.16 -4.25
N VAL A 262 -4.18 -26.49 -4.35
CA VAL A 262 -4.94 -27.17 -5.42
C VAL A 262 -6.45 -26.98 -5.27
N PRO A 263 -7.08 -27.23 -4.09
CA PRO A 263 -8.51 -26.98 -3.92
C PRO A 263 -8.91 -25.52 -4.12
N LEU A 264 -8.12 -24.57 -3.59
CA LEU A 264 -8.45 -23.15 -3.70
C LEU A 264 -8.42 -22.67 -5.17
N PHE A 265 -7.42 -23.08 -5.95
CA PHE A 265 -7.38 -22.73 -7.38
C PHE A 265 -8.39 -23.51 -8.22
N THR A 266 -8.85 -24.68 -7.76
CA THR A 266 -10.00 -25.38 -8.35
C THR A 266 -11.27 -24.55 -8.20
N GLU A 267 -11.51 -24.02 -7.00
CA GLU A 267 -12.64 -23.13 -6.73
C GLU A 267 -12.52 -21.81 -7.51
N ALA A 268 -11.33 -21.20 -7.56
CA ALA A 268 -11.09 -19.98 -8.34
C ALA A 268 -11.42 -20.17 -9.82
N ARG A 269 -11.08 -21.32 -10.40
CA ARG A 269 -11.46 -21.68 -11.77
C ARG A 269 -12.97 -21.86 -11.94
N SER A 270 -13.62 -22.51 -10.98
CA SER A 270 -15.08 -22.70 -10.99
C SER A 270 -15.82 -21.35 -11.01
N ARG A 271 -15.44 -20.42 -10.13
CA ARG A 271 -15.99 -19.06 -10.06
C ARG A 271 -15.69 -18.25 -11.31
N THR A 272 -14.46 -18.37 -11.82
CA THR A 272 -14.05 -17.73 -13.08
C THR A 272 -14.89 -18.22 -14.26
N ASN A 273 -15.16 -19.52 -14.35
CA ASN A 273 -16.04 -20.10 -15.38
C ASN A 273 -17.50 -19.63 -15.22
N SER A 274 -17.91 -19.29 -14.00
CA SER A 274 -19.22 -18.73 -13.67
C SER A 274 -19.32 -17.22 -13.88
N GLY A 275 -18.26 -16.57 -14.40
CA GLY A 275 -18.26 -15.14 -14.75
C GLY A 275 -17.45 -14.23 -13.82
N SER A 276 -16.87 -14.76 -12.73
CA SER A 276 -16.03 -13.96 -11.83
C SER A 276 -14.70 -13.53 -12.48
N ASN A 277 -14.12 -12.43 -11.99
CA ASN A 277 -12.84 -11.94 -12.46
C ASN A 277 -11.68 -12.85 -11.99
N ALA A 278 -11.04 -13.55 -12.94
CA ALA A 278 -9.93 -14.47 -12.66
C ALA A 278 -8.78 -13.87 -11.84
N VAL A 279 -8.43 -12.60 -12.07
CA VAL A 279 -7.35 -11.91 -11.33
C VAL A 279 -7.77 -11.69 -9.87
N ALA A 280 -9.01 -11.26 -9.65
CA ALA A 280 -9.54 -11.03 -8.29
C ALA A 280 -9.68 -12.34 -7.51
N GLU A 281 -10.14 -13.42 -8.16
CA GLU A 281 -10.25 -14.75 -7.54
C GLU A 281 -8.87 -15.31 -7.15
N ASN A 282 -7.86 -15.19 -8.03
CA ASN A 282 -6.50 -15.62 -7.71
C ASN A 282 -5.87 -14.81 -6.56
N ARG A 283 -6.06 -13.48 -6.58
CA ARG A 283 -5.58 -12.59 -5.51
C ARG A 283 -6.16 -13.00 -4.16
N ALA A 284 -7.47 -13.22 -4.10
CA ALA A 284 -8.15 -13.61 -2.88
C ALA A 284 -7.71 -14.99 -2.37
N ALA A 285 -7.47 -15.95 -3.27
CA ALA A 285 -6.92 -17.25 -2.90
C ALA A 285 -5.51 -17.13 -2.27
N PHE A 286 -4.61 -16.33 -2.86
CA PHE A 286 -3.28 -16.09 -2.27
C PHE A 286 -3.36 -15.41 -0.90
N GLN A 287 -4.23 -14.41 -0.75
CA GLN A 287 -4.45 -13.72 0.52
C GLN A 287 -4.98 -14.67 1.59
N ALA A 288 -5.99 -15.49 1.28
CA ALA A 288 -6.54 -16.47 2.23
C ALA A 288 -5.50 -17.51 2.67
N ILE A 289 -4.66 -17.99 1.74
CA ILE A 289 -3.55 -18.90 2.07
C ILE A 289 -2.56 -18.21 3.01
N ALA A 290 -2.17 -16.97 2.73
CA ALA A 290 -1.25 -16.23 3.60
C ALA A 290 -1.80 -16.03 5.01
N ILE A 291 -3.07 -15.64 5.15
CA ILE A 291 -3.71 -15.46 6.46
C ILE A 291 -3.65 -16.76 7.26
N TYR A 292 -4.07 -17.88 6.65
CA TYR A 292 -4.07 -19.18 7.35
C TYR A 292 -2.66 -19.68 7.69
N VAL A 293 -1.74 -19.66 6.71
CA VAL A 293 -0.38 -20.21 6.86
C VAL A 293 0.44 -19.42 7.88
N ASN A 294 0.21 -18.10 7.99
CA ASN A 294 0.88 -17.26 8.99
C ASN A 294 0.17 -17.25 10.35
N GLU A 295 -0.95 -17.98 10.49
CA GLU A 295 -1.76 -18.03 11.72
C GLU A 295 -2.29 -16.63 12.11
N GLU A 296 -2.58 -15.81 11.10
CA GLU A 296 -3.14 -14.47 11.28
C GLU A 296 -4.64 -14.52 11.52
N GLU A 297 -5.14 -13.59 12.34
CA GLU A 297 -6.58 -13.44 12.57
C GLU A 297 -7.24 -12.84 11.33
N ILE A 298 -8.16 -13.57 10.70
CA ILE A 298 -8.88 -13.07 9.50
C ILE A 298 -9.58 -11.72 9.76
N GLU A 299 -10.01 -11.49 11.00
CA GLU A 299 -10.57 -10.23 11.51
C GLU A 299 -9.69 -9.02 11.20
N ARG A 300 -8.36 -9.18 11.28
CA ARG A 300 -7.39 -8.12 10.96
C ARG A 300 -7.37 -7.77 9.48
N PHE A 301 -7.80 -8.68 8.62
CA PHE A 301 -7.80 -8.48 7.17
C PHE A 301 -9.16 -7.98 6.63
N VAL A 302 -10.26 -8.57 7.11
CA VAL A 302 -11.61 -8.30 6.57
C VAL A 302 -12.46 -7.40 7.45
N GLY A 303 -12.04 -7.13 8.69
CA GLY A 303 -12.78 -6.37 9.70
C GLY A 303 -13.85 -7.19 10.41
N ASN A 304 -14.21 -6.75 11.63
CA ASN A 304 -15.07 -7.49 12.56
C ASN A 304 -16.50 -7.74 12.06
N SER A 305 -17.05 -6.84 11.23
CA SER A 305 -18.42 -6.99 10.70
C SER A 305 -18.52 -8.17 9.73
N ILE A 306 -17.47 -8.39 8.92
CA ILE A 306 -17.42 -9.40 7.87
C ILE A 306 -16.94 -10.76 8.42
N SER A 307 -15.98 -10.75 9.34
CA SER A 307 -15.39 -11.96 9.93
C SER A 307 -16.35 -12.76 10.82
N SER A 308 -17.38 -12.13 11.38
CA SER A 308 -18.37 -12.77 12.27
C SER A 308 -19.09 -14.00 11.69
N SER A 309 -19.02 -14.18 10.36
CA SER A 309 -19.56 -15.31 9.62
C SER A 309 -18.58 -16.47 9.41
N VAL A 310 -17.35 -16.36 9.91
CA VAL A 310 -16.26 -17.30 9.64
C VAL A 310 -16.00 -18.18 10.86
N THR A 311 -15.99 -19.50 10.65
CA THR A 311 -15.55 -20.44 11.69
C THR A 311 -14.03 -20.49 11.70
N ASN A 312 -13.43 -20.20 12.86
CA ASN A 312 -11.99 -20.35 13.04
C ASN A 312 -11.60 -21.82 12.92
N ALA A 313 -10.79 -22.13 11.92
CA ALA A 313 -10.21 -23.45 11.73
C ALA A 313 -9.25 -23.79 12.87
N LYS A 314 -9.15 -25.07 13.23
CA LYS A 314 -8.05 -25.54 14.08
C LYS A 314 -6.72 -25.28 13.36
N ALA A 315 -5.72 -24.76 14.06
CA ALA A 315 -4.39 -24.59 13.48
C ALA A 315 -3.76 -25.96 13.16
N ILE A 316 -3.58 -26.24 11.87
CA ILE A 316 -2.78 -27.35 11.36
C ILE A 316 -1.60 -26.73 10.65
N GLU A 317 -0.39 -27.23 10.93
CA GLU A 317 0.83 -26.68 10.35
C GLU A 317 0.87 -26.93 8.83
N VAL A 318 1.14 -25.89 8.05
CA VAL A 318 1.31 -26.02 6.60
C VAL A 318 2.81 -26.02 6.28
N ARG A 319 3.25 -26.99 5.48
CA ARG A 319 4.65 -27.15 5.09
C ARG A 319 4.82 -27.10 3.58
N LEU A 320 5.96 -26.58 3.16
CA LEU A 320 6.47 -26.65 1.79
C LEU A 320 7.83 -27.34 1.84
N LEU A 321 8.01 -28.44 1.11
CA LEU A 321 9.19 -29.30 1.18
C LEU A 321 9.52 -29.73 2.63
N ARG A 322 8.47 -30.00 3.42
CA ARG A 322 8.51 -30.36 4.85
C ARG A 322 9.00 -29.23 5.79
N ARG A 323 9.11 -27.99 5.31
CA ARG A 323 9.50 -26.80 6.06
C ARG A 323 8.31 -25.83 6.20
N GLN A 324 7.99 -25.42 7.42
CA GLN A 324 6.88 -24.47 7.70
C GLN A 324 7.25 -23.05 7.27
N ASP A 325 8.49 -22.65 7.55
CA ASP A 325 9.09 -21.38 7.17
C ASP A 325 8.98 -21.13 5.66
N LEU A 326 9.32 -22.11 4.82
CA LEU A 326 9.20 -21.95 3.36
C LEU A 326 7.75 -21.74 2.90
N ALA A 327 6.78 -22.39 3.55
CA ALA A 327 5.37 -22.17 3.25
C ALA A 327 4.94 -20.75 3.63
N LYS A 328 5.36 -20.26 4.81
CA LYS A 328 5.11 -18.88 5.26
C LYS A 328 5.73 -17.86 4.31
N HIS A 329 6.98 -18.06 3.90
CA HIS A 329 7.67 -17.18 2.93
C HIS A 329 6.94 -17.11 1.58
N LEU A 330 6.64 -18.26 0.97
CA LEU A 330 5.94 -18.31 -0.31
C LEU A 330 4.55 -17.67 -0.22
N ALA A 331 3.76 -18.03 0.79
CA ALA A 331 2.39 -17.54 0.96
C ALA A 331 2.35 -16.02 1.17
N SER A 332 3.18 -15.50 2.08
CA SER A 332 3.26 -14.06 2.39
C SER A 332 3.64 -13.25 1.16
N ILE A 333 4.70 -13.64 0.45
CA ILE A 333 5.15 -12.85 -0.70
C ILE A 333 4.18 -12.93 -1.88
N ALA A 334 3.50 -14.07 -2.06
CA ALA A 334 2.49 -14.23 -3.11
C ALA A 334 1.29 -13.32 -2.84
N SER A 335 0.84 -13.23 -1.58
CA SER A 335 -0.21 -12.30 -1.16
C SER A 335 0.17 -10.83 -1.38
N ILE A 336 1.40 -10.45 -0.99
CA ILE A 336 1.93 -9.09 -1.23
C ILE A 336 2.00 -8.81 -2.73
N THR A 337 2.59 -9.70 -3.51
CA THR A 337 2.72 -9.54 -4.97
C THR A 337 1.36 -9.43 -5.65
N ALA A 338 0.38 -10.23 -5.22
CA ALA A 338 -0.97 -10.20 -5.76
C ALA A 338 -1.71 -8.89 -5.46
N SER A 339 -1.33 -8.19 -4.39
CA SER A 339 -1.97 -6.97 -3.89
C SER A 339 -1.26 -5.69 -4.34
N ALA A 340 0.07 -5.65 -4.22
CA ALA A 340 0.91 -4.47 -4.42
C ALA A 340 1.86 -4.57 -5.64
N GLY A 341 1.92 -5.72 -6.30
CA GLY A 341 2.78 -5.95 -7.45
C GLY A 341 4.16 -6.54 -7.13
N ALA A 342 4.85 -7.02 -8.17
CA ALA A 342 6.10 -7.75 -8.06
C ALA A 342 7.27 -6.88 -7.57
N ASP A 343 7.33 -5.62 -7.98
CA ASP A 343 8.43 -4.72 -7.64
C ASP A 343 8.45 -4.41 -6.13
N VAL A 344 7.28 -4.12 -5.55
CA VAL A 344 7.11 -3.92 -4.10
C VAL A 344 7.49 -5.18 -3.33
N ALA A 345 7.03 -6.35 -3.81
CA ALA A 345 7.32 -7.61 -3.16
C ALA A 345 8.82 -7.95 -3.21
N ALA A 346 9.47 -7.79 -4.36
CA ALA A 346 10.90 -8.02 -4.52
C ALA A 346 11.71 -7.16 -3.55
N MET A 347 11.39 -5.87 -3.46
CA MET A 347 12.03 -4.92 -2.54
C MET A 347 11.87 -5.34 -1.07
N LEU A 348 10.66 -5.74 -0.66
CA LEU A 348 10.41 -6.20 0.72
C LEU A 348 11.15 -7.50 1.03
N SER A 349 11.22 -8.42 0.06
CA SER A 349 11.95 -9.69 0.18
C SER A 349 13.44 -9.45 0.39
N THR A 350 14.10 -8.67 -0.48
CA THR A 350 15.54 -8.38 -0.40
C THR A 350 15.90 -7.57 0.85
N THR A 351 15.02 -6.66 1.26
CA THR A 351 15.17 -5.87 2.49
C THR A 351 15.07 -6.76 3.73
N LYS A 352 14.09 -7.68 3.78
CA LYS A 352 13.94 -8.61 4.89
C LYS A 352 15.19 -9.46 5.08
N GLU A 353 15.73 -10.04 4.02
CA GLU A 353 16.91 -10.91 4.13
C GLU A 353 18.15 -10.15 4.61
N ALA A 354 18.33 -8.91 4.17
CA ALA A 354 19.41 -8.05 4.66
C ALA A 354 19.21 -7.68 6.15
N PHE A 355 17.97 -7.43 6.56
CA PHE A 355 17.63 -7.21 7.97
C PHE A 355 17.90 -8.46 8.82
N ASP A 356 17.52 -9.64 8.33
CA ASP A 356 17.73 -10.91 9.03
C ASP A 356 19.22 -11.25 9.14
N ALA A 357 20.03 -10.92 8.13
CA ALA A 357 21.49 -11.02 8.14
C ALA A 357 22.13 -10.20 9.27
N ARG A 358 21.59 -9.00 9.52
CA ARG A 358 22.16 -8.04 10.47
C ARG A 358 21.64 -8.24 11.90
N TYR A 359 20.37 -8.60 12.07
CA TYR A 359 19.71 -8.53 13.37
C TYR A 359 19.00 -9.81 13.81
N ARG A 360 18.86 -10.84 12.95
CA ARG A 360 18.05 -12.03 13.27
C ARG A 360 18.74 -13.34 12.89
N SER A 361 18.09 -14.16 12.08
CA SER A 361 18.43 -15.55 11.80
C SER A 361 19.57 -15.72 10.79
N GLY A 362 20.04 -14.63 10.17
CA GLY A 362 20.94 -14.67 9.03
C GLY A 362 20.20 -14.72 7.69
N PHE A 363 20.93 -14.40 6.62
CA PHE A 363 20.45 -14.41 5.23
C PHE A 363 20.20 -15.84 4.72
N SER A 364 19.12 -16.08 3.97
CA SER A 364 18.68 -17.41 3.56
C SER A 364 18.33 -17.50 2.07
N PHE A 365 19.07 -18.32 1.32
CA PHE A 365 18.77 -18.55 -0.10
C PHE A 365 17.57 -19.47 -0.29
N SER A 366 17.26 -20.34 0.68
CA SER A 366 16.00 -21.11 0.65
C SER A 366 14.79 -20.18 0.71
N ASP A 367 14.86 -19.16 1.57
CA ASP A 367 13.79 -18.18 1.75
C ASP A 367 13.64 -17.29 0.53
N LEU A 368 14.75 -16.85 -0.08
CA LEU A 368 14.71 -16.17 -1.38
C LEU A 368 14.13 -17.04 -2.48
N THR A 369 14.42 -18.35 -2.49
CA THR A 369 13.82 -19.26 -3.48
C THR A 369 12.32 -19.34 -3.31
N ALA A 370 11.84 -19.54 -2.07
CA ALA A 370 10.41 -19.56 -1.77
C ALA A 370 9.75 -18.22 -2.14
N ASN A 371 10.46 -17.11 -1.91
CA ASN A 371 9.99 -15.79 -2.28
C ASN A 371 9.90 -15.63 -3.81
N THR A 372 10.94 -16.02 -4.55
CA THR A 372 10.95 -16.00 -6.03
C THR A 372 9.80 -16.82 -6.61
N VAL A 373 9.54 -18.01 -6.07
CA VAL A 373 8.39 -18.84 -6.48
C VAL A 373 7.07 -18.12 -6.22
N GLY A 374 6.87 -17.58 -5.02
CA GLY A 374 5.65 -16.87 -4.64
C GLY A 374 5.40 -15.61 -5.50
N VAL A 375 6.44 -14.81 -5.75
CA VAL A 375 6.39 -13.64 -6.64
C VAL A 375 5.96 -14.05 -8.04
N ASN A 376 6.54 -15.11 -8.59
CA ASN A 376 6.20 -15.56 -9.94
C ASN A 376 4.79 -16.14 -10.02
N LEU A 377 4.37 -16.98 -9.07
CA LEU A 377 3.00 -17.50 -9.01
C LEU A 377 1.98 -16.36 -9.02
N ALA A 378 2.14 -15.39 -8.12
CA ALA A 378 1.23 -14.26 -8.02
C ALA A 378 1.29 -13.36 -9.25
N SER A 379 2.48 -13.05 -9.77
CA SER A 379 2.65 -12.22 -10.98
C SER A 379 1.93 -12.82 -12.18
N PHE A 380 2.09 -14.12 -12.46
CA PHE A 380 1.32 -14.78 -13.51
C PHE A 380 -0.18 -14.80 -13.20
N GLY A 381 -0.52 -15.01 -11.94
CA GLY A 381 -1.89 -15.14 -11.45
C GLY A 381 -2.71 -13.85 -11.50
N THR A 382 -2.06 -12.68 -11.46
CA THR A 382 -2.74 -11.39 -11.33
C THR A 382 -2.44 -10.38 -12.43
N LYS A 383 -1.48 -10.65 -13.34
CA LYS A 383 -1.12 -9.73 -14.43
C LYS A 383 -2.31 -9.41 -15.36
N ASN A 384 -3.05 -10.42 -15.80
CA ASN A 384 -4.27 -10.25 -16.61
C ASN A 384 -5.12 -11.53 -16.59
N SER A 385 -6.33 -11.45 -17.16
CA SER A 385 -7.28 -12.57 -17.16
C SER A 385 -6.76 -13.83 -17.86
N VAL A 386 -5.96 -13.69 -18.92
CA VAL A 386 -5.44 -14.84 -19.70
C VAL A 386 -4.43 -15.62 -18.86
N THR A 387 -3.42 -14.94 -18.31
CA THR A 387 -2.40 -15.58 -17.47
C THR A 387 -2.99 -16.09 -16.16
N ALA A 388 -3.98 -15.38 -15.60
CA ALA A 388 -4.71 -15.80 -14.39
C ALA A 388 -5.43 -17.15 -14.58
N LYS A 389 -6.20 -17.32 -15.68
CA LYS A 389 -6.88 -18.58 -16.02
C LYS A 389 -5.91 -19.71 -16.31
N ARG A 390 -4.78 -19.36 -16.94
CA ARG A 390 -3.71 -20.31 -17.22
C ARG A 390 -3.09 -20.84 -15.93
N LEU A 391 -2.77 -19.95 -14.98
CA LEU A 391 -2.27 -20.33 -13.67
C LEU A 391 -3.24 -21.25 -12.95
N GLN A 392 -4.53 -20.90 -12.89
CA GLN A 392 -5.57 -21.77 -12.31
C GLN A 392 -5.51 -23.19 -12.92
N THR A 393 -5.46 -23.28 -14.24
CA THR A 393 -5.41 -24.57 -14.94
C THR A 393 -4.16 -25.37 -14.57
N ARG A 394 -3.00 -24.72 -14.41
CA ARG A 394 -1.73 -25.38 -14.08
C ARG A 394 -1.66 -25.81 -12.62
N ILE A 395 -2.05 -24.95 -11.69
CA ILE A 395 -2.06 -25.28 -10.25
C ILE A 395 -2.98 -26.48 -9.98
N ILE A 396 -4.15 -26.56 -10.62
CA ILE A 396 -5.07 -27.70 -10.45
C ILE A 396 -4.42 -29.04 -10.84
N ALA A 397 -3.45 -29.02 -11.76
CA ALA A 397 -2.78 -30.22 -12.25
C ALA A 397 -1.55 -30.63 -11.41
N VAL A 398 -1.12 -29.80 -10.45
CA VAL A 398 0.05 -30.06 -9.60
C VAL A 398 -0.20 -31.27 -8.70
N LYS A 399 0.74 -32.21 -8.70
CA LYS A 399 0.71 -33.42 -7.87
C LYS A 399 1.79 -33.40 -6.79
N ALA A 400 2.92 -32.74 -7.05
CA ALA A 400 4.04 -32.65 -6.12
C ALA A 400 4.56 -31.21 -5.97
N GLU A 401 5.05 -30.86 -4.77
CA GLU A 401 5.62 -29.53 -4.49
C GLU A 401 6.85 -29.24 -5.35
N SER A 402 7.60 -30.27 -5.75
CA SER A 402 8.75 -30.17 -6.66
C SER A 402 8.38 -29.67 -8.07
N GLU A 403 7.09 -29.62 -8.42
CA GLU A 403 6.64 -29.09 -9.71
C GLU A 403 6.74 -27.56 -9.79
N TYR A 404 6.81 -26.87 -8.65
CA TYR A 404 6.94 -25.41 -8.59
C TYR A 404 8.00 -24.91 -7.62
N MET A 405 8.39 -25.71 -6.63
CA MET A 405 9.43 -25.35 -5.66
C MET A 405 10.68 -26.18 -5.91
N PRO A 406 11.71 -25.64 -6.58
CA PRO A 406 12.95 -26.35 -6.78
C PRO A 406 13.72 -26.48 -5.46
N THR A 407 14.49 -27.56 -5.34
CA THR A 407 15.48 -27.68 -4.27
C THR A 407 16.74 -26.93 -4.69
N VAL A 408 17.04 -25.83 -4.02
CA VAL A 408 18.35 -25.19 -4.15
C VAL A 408 19.34 -25.99 -3.30
N GLY A 409 20.45 -26.43 -3.90
CA GLY A 409 21.43 -27.31 -3.26
C GLY A 409 22.33 -26.59 -2.26
N ASN A 410 22.80 -27.32 -1.23
CA ASN A 410 23.62 -26.87 -0.10
C ASN A 410 23.32 -25.43 0.34
N ASN A 411 22.07 -25.20 0.74
CA ASN A 411 21.64 -23.89 1.19
C ASN A 411 22.45 -23.50 2.43
N ARG A 412 23.42 -22.60 2.22
CA ARG A 412 24.00 -21.81 3.29
C ARG A 412 22.91 -20.83 3.71
N ASP A 413 21.96 -21.32 4.49
CA ASP A 413 20.99 -20.48 5.17
C ASP A 413 21.62 -20.00 6.48
N GLY A 414 21.18 -18.83 6.95
CA GLY A 414 21.70 -18.24 8.18
C GLY A 414 23.07 -17.59 8.01
N ILE A 415 23.38 -17.04 6.83
CA ILE A 415 24.64 -16.32 6.58
C ILE A 415 24.60 -15.00 7.37
N SER A 416 25.60 -14.77 8.22
CA SER A 416 25.71 -13.50 8.96
C SER A 416 26.03 -12.34 8.00
N GLU A 417 25.79 -11.10 8.41
CA GLU A 417 26.16 -9.93 7.59
C GLU A 417 27.66 -9.91 7.23
N SER A 418 28.55 -10.30 8.15
CA SER A 418 29.99 -10.35 7.87
C SER A 418 30.35 -11.44 6.85
N ASP A 419 29.77 -12.62 6.98
CA ASP A 419 30.01 -13.72 6.04
C ASP A 419 29.39 -13.41 4.67
N PHE A 420 28.25 -12.72 4.66
CA PHE A 420 27.63 -12.24 3.43
C PHE A 420 28.52 -11.21 2.73
N ALA A 421 29.06 -10.24 3.47
CA ALA A 421 29.99 -9.25 2.92
C ALA A 421 31.30 -9.88 2.43
N GLU A 422 31.80 -10.92 3.10
CA GLU A 422 33.00 -11.64 2.64
C GLU A 422 32.75 -12.44 1.35
N LEU A 423 31.60 -13.12 1.26
CA LEU A 423 31.26 -13.99 0.13
C LEU A 423 30.70 -13.23 -1.07
N TYR A 424 29.93 -12.18 -0.83
CA TYR A 424 29.14 -11.48 -1.84
C TYR A 424 29.38 -9.98 -1.88
N GLN A 425 30.15 -9.37 -0.98
CA GLN A 425 30.36 -7.91 -0.86
C GLN A 425 29.07 -7.15 -0.54
N ASP A 426 28.14 -7.11 -1.48
CA ASP A 426 26.81 -6.53 -1.37
C ASP A 426 25.81 -7.23 -2.32
N ARG A 427 24.58 -6.72 -2.36
CA ARG A 427 23.47 -7.27 -3.17
C ARG A 427 23.51 -6.85 -4.64
N THR A 428 24.50 -6.04 -5.03
CA THR A 428 24.74 -5.61 -6.41
C THR A 428 25.95 -6.31 -7.03
N SER A 429 26.67 -7.12 -6.26
CA SER A 429 27.82 -7.86 -6.75
C SER A 429 27.46 -8.91 -7.80
N GLU A 430 28.40 -9.16 -8.69
CA GLU A 430 28.24 -10.16 -9.75
C GLU A 430 27.96 -11.56 -9.18
N MET A 431 28.65 -11.96 -8.10
CA MET A 431 28.45 -13.26 -7.45
C MET A 431 27.05 -13.42 -6.87
N TYR A 432 26.50 -12.36 -6.26
CA TYR A 432 25.14 -12.37 -5.74
C TYR A 432 24.12 -12.48 -6.89
N LEU A 433 24.29 -11.65 -7.92
CA LEU A 433 23.41 -11.64 -9.08
C LEU A 433 23.45 -12.97 -9.85
N GLU A 434 24.62 -13.60 -9.99
CA GLU A 434 24.74 -14.93 -10.58
C GLU A 434 23.98 -15.97 -9.75
N ARG A 435 24.08 -15.92 -8.42
CA ARG A 435 23.32 -16.82 -7.54
C ARG A 435 21.82 -16.61 -7.68
N MET A 436 21.35 -15.37 -7.78
CA MET A 436 19.94 -15.06 -8.02
C MET A 436 19.48 -15.54 -9.41
N ASN A 437 20.32 -15.42 -10.43
CA ASN A 437 20.03 -15.96 -11.75
C ASN A 437 19.89 -17.48 -11.75
N GLN A 438 20.78 -18.20 -11.04
CA GLN A 438 20.65 -19.65 -10.85
C GLN A 438 19.32 -20.05 -10.18
N ILE A 439 18.89 -19.30 -9.16
CA ILE A 439 17.60 -19.53 -8.50
C ILE A 439 16.45 -19.31 -9.50
N ASN A 440 16.48 -18.22 -10.24
CA ASN A 440 15.47 -17.92 -11.27
C ASN A 440 15.40 -19.03 -12.32
N GLU A 441 16.54 -19.50 -12.84
CA GLU A 441 16.59 -20.59 -13.81
C GLU A 441 15.98 -21.88 -13.25
N LEU A 442 16.30 -22.25 -12.02
CA LEU A 442 15.72 -23.42 -11.36
C LEU A 442 14.19 -23.30 -11.23
N VAL A 443 13.70 -22.11 -10.84
CA VAL A 443 12.26 -21.84 -10.72
C VAL A 443 11.58 -21.94 -12.09
N PHE A 444 12.09 -21.26 -13.12
CA PHE A 444 11.47 -21.28 -14.44
C PHE A 444 11.61 -22.62 -15.18
N SER A 445 12.59 -23.44 -14.82
CA SER A 445 12.71 -24.82 -15.32
C SER A 445 11.77 -25.81 -14.63
N SER A 446 11.14 -25.42 -13.51
CA SER A 446 10.20 -26.29 -12.80
C SER A 446 8.95 -26.55 -13.66
N PRO A 447 8.38 -27.78 -13.61
CA PRO A 447 7.28 -28.20 -14.49
C PRO A 447 6.12 -27.20 -14.59
N LEU A 448 5.69 -26.60 -13.47
CA LEU A 448 4.60 -25.63 -13.45
C LEU A 448 4.94 -24.38 -14.28
N PHE A 449 6.14 -23.81 -14.12
CA PHE A 449 6.52 -22.55 -14.75
C PHE A 449 6.91 -22.72 -16.22
N ALA A 450 7.65 -23.78 -16.55
CA ALA A 450 8.00 -24.10 -17.94
C ALA A 450 6.74 -24.19 -18.83
N ASP A 451 5.66 -24.73 -18.26
CA ASP A 451 4.36 -24.84 -18.92
C ASP A 451 3.52 -23.56 -18.89
N LEU A 452 3.78 -22.62 -17.97
CA LEU A 452 3.18 -21.28 -17.96
C LEU A 452 3.78 -20.37 -19.04
N LEU A 453 5.04 -20.57 -19.38
CA LEU A 453 5.79 -19.76 -20.35
C LEU A 453 5.55 -20.13 -21.82
N LYS A 454 5.00 -21.33 -22.11
CA LYS A 454 4.60 -21.71 -23.47
C LYS A 454 3.56 -20.71 -24.01
N PRO A 455 3.43 -20.46 -25.31
CA PRO A 455 2.35 -19.61 -25.83
C PRO A 455 0.96 -20.13 -25.44
#